data_AF-A0A968QRR5-F1
#
_entry.id   AF-A0A968QRR5-F1
#
_cell.length_a   1.000
_cell.length_b   1.000
_cell.length_c   1.000
_cell.angle_alpha   90.00
_cell.angle_beta   90.00
_cell.angle_gamma   90.00
#
_symmetry.space_group_name_H-M   'P 1'
#
loop_
_entity.id
_entity.type
_entity.pdbx_description
1 polymer ?
#
loop_
_entity_poly.entity_id
_entity_poly.type
_entity_poly.pdbx_seq_one_letter_code
_entity_poly.pdbx_strand_id
1 'polypeptide(L)' 'MVADDLSLSLCAAYQGKNYSFTLNYSLLPRDPAELYWKMDISTFKEIEH' A
#
# COMPACT_ATOMS: atom_id res chain seq x y z
N MET A 1 -9.27 -1.75 -4.04
CA MET A 1 -10.41 -1.94 -3.11
C MET A 1 -9.87 -1.86 -1.70
N VAL A 2 -10.64 -1.35 -0.74
CA VAL A 2 -10.26 -1.30 0.68
C VAL A 2 -10.76 -2.57 1.35
N ALA A 3 -9.90 -3.28 2.08
CA ALA A 3 -10.29 -4.46 2.85
C ALA A 3 -10.81 -4.07 4.25
N ASP A 4 -11.31 -5.06 5.01
CA ASP A 4 -11.89 -4.84 6.34
C ASP A 4 -10.87 -4.29 7.36
N ASP A 5 -9.57 -4.52 7.15
CA ASP A 5 -8.48 -3.98 7.97
C ASP A 5 -7.96 -2.62 7.46
N LEU A 6 -8.70 -1.96 6.56
CA LEU A 6 -8.32 -0.74 5.87
C LEU A 6 -7.06 -0.87 4.99
N SER A 7 -6.60 -2.10 4.72
CA SER A 7 -5.52 -2.31 3.76
C SER A 7 -5.97 -1.98 2.33
N LEU A 8 -5.01 -1.49 1.55
CA LEU A 8 -5.21 -1.09 0.16
C LEU A 8 -4.31 -1.93 -0.74
N SER A 9 -4.88 -2.87 -1.49
CA SER A 9 -4.16 -3.53 -2.58
C SER A 9 -4.14 -2.60 -3.80
N LEU A 10 -2.94 -2.20 -4.23
CA LEU A 10 -2.72 -1.24 -5.31
C LEU A 10 -1.88 -1.83 -6.44
N CYS A 11 -2.08 -1.30 -7.64
CA CYS A 11 -1.17 -1.46 -8.77
C CYS A 11 -0.69 -0.08 -9.23
N ALA A 12 0.60 0.09 -9.46
CA ALA A 12 1.19 1.35 -9.92
C ALA A 12 2.18 1.12 -11.05
N ALA A 13 2.19 2.02 -12.04
CA ALA A 13 3.15 2.01 -13.12
C ALA A 13 4.32 2.95 -12.79
N TYR A 14 5.55 2.47 -12.92
CA TYR A 14 6.76 3.27 -12.72
C TYR A 14 7.84 2.84 -13.72
N GLN A 15 8.37 3.81 -14.46
CA GLN A 15 9.39 3.60 -15.51
C GLN A 15 9.04 2.47 -16.51
N GLY A 16 7.77 2.40 -16.93
CA GLY A 16 7.31 1.41 -17.91
C GLY A 16 7.07 0.00 -17.35
N LYS A 17 7.29 -0.22 -16.05
CA LYS A 17 6.97 -1.47 -15.35
C LYS A 17 5.75 -1.27 -14.46
N ASN A 18 4.94 -2.31 -14.32
CA ASN A 18 3.80 -2.32 -13.40
C ASN A 18 4.20 -3.06 -12.12
N TYR A 19 3.77 -2.55 -10.98
CA TYR A 19 4.02 -3.14 -9.67
C TYR A 19 2.71 -3.30 -8.93
N SER A 20 2.61 -4.34 -8.12
CA SER A 20 1.56 -4.46 -7.10
C SER A 20 2.18 -4.52 -5.72
N PHE A 21 1.46 -3.94 -4.77
CA PHE A 21 1.81 -3.93 -3.36
C PHE A 21 0.56 -3.58 -2.54
N THR A 22 0.61 -3.94 -1.27
CA THR A 22 -0.39 -3.59 -0.28
C THR A 22 0.10 -2.42 0.56
N LEU A 23 -0.78 -1.46 0.82
CA LEU A 23 -0.58 -0.48 1.88
C LEU A 23 -1.39 -0.91 3.10
N ASN A 24 -0.71 -1.09 4.24
CA ASN A 24 -1.35 -1.39 5.51
C ASN A 24 -1.67 -0.08 6.23
N TYR A 25 -2.87 -0.01 6.79
CA TYR A 25 -3.26 1.08 7.66
C TYR A 25 -2.46 1.04 8.97
N SER A 26 -2.01 2.21 9.45
CA SER A 26 -1.23 2.35 10.66
C SER A 26 -1.66 3.62 11.40
N LEU A 27 -2.04 3.44 12.67
CA LEU A 27 -2.21 4.54 13.61
C LEU A 27 -0.83 5.03 14.05
N LEU A 28 -0.54 6.32 13.85
CA LEU A 28 0.64 6.98 14.39
C LEU A 28 0.22 7.84 15.59
N PRO A 29 0.46 7.40 16.84
CA PRO A 29 -0.10 8.04 18.04
C PRO A 29 0.47 9.44 18.36
N ARG A 30 1.32 10.00 17.49
CA ARG A 30 1.92 11.33 17.66
C ARG A 30 1.46 12.34 16.61
N ASP A 31 0.60 11.92 15.70
CA ASP A 31 0.08 12.78 14.64
C ASP A 31 -1.41 13.01 14.84
N PRO A 32 -1.88 14.27 14.96
CA PRO A 32 -3.30 14.58 15.15
C PRO A 32 -4.23 14.07 14.04
N ALA A 33 -3.70 13.77 12.85
CA ALA A 33 -4.48 13.22 11.75
C ALA A 33 -4.69 11.70 11.84
N GLU A 34 -3.83 10.98 12.58
CA GLU A 34 -3.85 9.53 12.90
C GLU A 34 -4.06 8.54 11.72
N LEU A 35 -4.19 9.01 10.48
CA LEU A 35 -4.56 8.20 9.33
C LEU A 35 -3.38 8.04 8.37
N TYR A 36 -2.64 6.95 8.52
CA TYR A 36 -1.48 6.64 7.67
C TYR A 36 -1.61 5.29 7.01
N TRP A 37 -1.12 5.22 5.77
CA TRP A 37 -0.93 3.98 5.03
C TRP A 37 0.55 3.80 4.73
N LYS A 38 1.10 2.64 5.06
CA LYS A 38 2.49 2.29 4.82
C LYS A 38 2.56 1.06 3.94
N MET A 39 3.47 1.08 2.97
CA MET A 39 3.66 -0.07 2.10
C MET A 39 4.20 -1.27 2.87
N ASP A 40 3.57 -2.42 2.66
CA ASP A 40 4.11 -3.71 3.06
C ASP A 40 5.09 -4.20 2.00
N ILE A 41 6.38 -4.07 2.30
CA ILE A 41 7.46 -4.46 1.38
C ILE A 41 7.39 -5.95 1.03
N SER A 42 6.85 -6.81 1.92
CA SER A 42 6.74 -8.26 1.63
C SER A 42 5.76 -8.58 0.50
N THR A 43 4.84 -7.65 0.20
CA THR A 43 3.83 -7.79 -0.85
C THR A 43 4.26 -7.15 -2.18
N PHE A 44 5.40 -6.45 -2.20
CA PHE A 44 5.88 -5.75 -3.38
C PHE A 44 6.34 -6.73 -4.45
N LYS A 45 5.73 -6.65 -5.63
CA LYS A 45 6.10 -7.45 -6.80
C LYS A 45 5.91 -6.68 -8.09
N GLU A 46 6.85 -6.85 -9.02
CA GLU A 46 6.64 -6.47 -10.41
C GLU A 46 5.57 -7.39 -11.03
N ILE A 47 4.67 -6.83 -11.82
CA ILE A 47 3.64 -7.55 -12.56
C ILE A 47 4.08 -7.55 -14.02
N GLU A 48 4.69 -8.65 -14.45
CA GLU A 48 4.90 -8.91 -15.88
C GLU A 48 3.57 -9.32 -16.50
N HIS A 49 3.25 -8.74 -17.66
CA HIS A 49 2.08 -9.11 -18.48
C HIS A 49 2.42 -10.32 -19.35
#